data_AF-A0A3B4DTK8-F1
#
_entry.id   AF-A0A3B4DTK8-F1
#
_cell.length_a   1.000
_cell.length_b   1.000
_cell.length_c   1.000
_cell.angle_alpha   90.00
_cell.angle_beta   90.00
_cell.angle_gamma   90.00
#
_symmetry.space_group_name_H-M   'P 1'
#
loop_
_entity.id
_entity.type
_entity.pdbx_description
1 polymer ?
#
loop_
_entity_poly.entity_id
_entity_poly.type
_entity_poly.pdbx_seq_one_letter_code
_entity_poly.pdbx_strand_id
1 'polypeptide(L)'
;MRRSSNQMGPGGVGLWVFKLQTGILILQGSSSSGHAETSKVSNMVEWTEFERATIQDIFSKMDYESVGHNALTRCLVVYPWTQRYFGKFGNLYNAAAIAGNPLVAAHGAVVLHGLDKAVKNMDNIKATYAELSVLHSEKLHVDPDNFRLLADCLTIVVASTLGSGFTAEVQAAFQKFLAVVTAALRKQYH
;
A
#
# COMPACT_ATOMS: atom_id res chain seq x y z
N MET A 1 51.17 -1.25 -2.33
CA MET A 1 51.24 -2.24 -1.24
C MET A 1 50.32 -1.76 -0.10
N ARG A 2 49.30 -2.56 0.25
CA ARG A 2 48.38 -2.48 1.43
C ARG A 2 47.48 -1.24 1.53
N ARG A 3 46.18 -1.31 1.19
CA ARG A 3 45.02 -1.86 1.95
C ARG A 3 44.95 -1.36 3.40
N SER A 4 43.99 -0.47 3.66
CA SER A 4 43.27 -0.40 4.94
C SER A 4 41.79 -0.56 4.62
N SER A 5 41.25 -1.66 5.11
CA SER A 5 39.89 -2.17 4.99
C SER A 5 38.97 -1.46 5.96
N ASN A 6 37.87 -0.89 5.47
CA ASN A 6 36.68 -0.70 6.28
C ASN A 6 35.57 -1.58 5.69
N GLN A 7 35.57 -2.85 6.08
CA GLN A 7 34.40 -3.71 5.95
C GLN A 7 33.37 -3.24 6.97
N MET A 8 32.31 -2.60 6.50
CA MET A 8 31.05 -2.53 7.24
C MET A 8 30.16 -3.62 6.65
N GLY A 9 29.86 -4.63 7.47
CA GLY A 9 29.06 -5.80 7.08
C GLY A 9 27.62 -5.47 6.71
N PRO A 10 26.89 -6.41 6.07
CA PRO A 10 25.54 -6.20 5.57
C PRO A 10 24.54 -6.30 6.73
N GLY A 11 24.31 -5.20 7.43
CA GLY A 11 23.35 -5.14 8.55
C GLY A 11 22.48 -3.90 8.43
N GLY A 12 21.49 -3.89 7.53
CA GLY A 12 20.65 -2.69 7.37
C GLY A 12 19.36 -2.80 6.58
N VAL A 13 19.05 -3.94 5.96
CA VAL A 13 17.83 -4.09 5.14
C VAL A 13 16.84 -5.13 5.70
N GLY A 14 17.26 -5.98 6.64
CA GLY A 14 16.43 -7.07 7.18
C GLY A 14 15.62 -6.75 8.44
N LEU A 15 15.81 -5.59 9.09
CA LEU A 15 15.22 -5.33 10.42
C LEU A 15 14.00 -4.40 10.41
N TRP A 16 13.69 -3.75 9.29
CA TRP A 16 12.53 -2.85 9.17
C TRP A 16 11.27 -3.55 8.63
N VAL A 17 11.39 -4.78 8.12
CA VAL A 17 10.24 -5.60 7.67
C VAL A 17 9.67 -6.46 8.81
N PHE A 18 10.41 -6.65 9.91
CA PHE A 18 10.05 -7.62 10.95
C PHE A 18 9.20 -7.07 12.11
N LYS A 19 8.92 -5.76 12.16
CA LYS A 19 8.20 -5.15 13.30
C LYS A 19 6.68 -5.01 13.14
N LEU A 20 6.09 -5.56 12.08
CA LEU A 20 4.64 -5.50 11.84
C LEU A 20 3.91 -6.85 11.94
N GLN A 21 4.58 -7.93 12.33
CA GLN A 21 4.03 -9.30 12.26
C GLN A 21 3.64 -9.94 13.61
N THR A 22 3.84 -9.30 14.77
CA THR A 22 3.49 -9.92 16.06
C THR A 22 2.75 -8.95 16.98
N GLY A 23 1.47 -8.74 16.70
CA GLY A 23 0.53 -8.09 17.62
C GLY A 23 -0.25 -9.14 18.40
N ILE A 24 0.33 -9.65 19.49
CA ILE A 24 -0.41 -10.36 20.54
C ILE A 24 -0.20 -9.56 21.83
N LEU A 25 -1.25 -8.92 22.31
CA LEU A 25 -1.39 -8.60 23.72
C LEU A 25 -2.85 -8.79 24.14
N ILE A 26 -3.09 -9.90 24.84
CA ILE A 26 -4.28 -10.16 25.63
C ILE A 26 -4.23 -9.22 26.84
N LEU A 27 -5.26 -8.41 27.04
CA LEU A 27 -5.54 -7.82 28.36
C LEU A 27 -7.03 -7.96 28.68
N GLN A 28 -7.28 -8.54 29.85
CA GLN A 28 -8.56 -8.94 30.41
C GLN A 28 -9.45 -7.74 30.71
N GLY A 29 -10.76 -7.97 30.61
CA GLY A 29 -11.79 -6.98 30.89
C GLY A 29 -12.06 -6.72 32.38
N SER A 30 -12.73 -5.61 32.65
CA SER A 30 -13.64 -5.44 33.78
C SER A 30 -14.67 -4.36 33.45
N SER A 31 -15.88 -4.56 33.98
CA SER A 31 -17.18 -3.95 33.71
C SER A 31 -17.35 -2.45 34.03
N SER A 32 -18.27 -1.75 33.34
CA SER A 32 -19.57 -1.32 33.92
C SER A 32 -20.39 -0.34 33.07
N SER A 33 -21.71 -0.47 33.29
CA SER A 33 -22.85 0.45 33.06
C SER A 33 -23.10 1.04 31.68
N GLY A 34 -24.25 0.66 31.14
CA GLY A 34 -24.80 1.15 29.89
C GLY A 34 -25.25 2.61 29.94
N HIS A 35 -25.08 3.26 28.79
CA HIS A 35 -25.89 4.36 28.32
C HIS A 35 -26.31 4.01 26.90
N ALA A 36 -27.59 4.19 26.59
CA ALA A 36 -28.13 4.05 25.25
C ALA A 36 -27.54 5.17 24.39
N GLU A 37 -26.48 4.87 23.64
CA GLU A 37 -25.90 5.80 22.67
C GLU A 37 -26.71 5.69 21.38
N THR A 38 -27.38 6.79 21.04
CA THR A 38 -27.97 7.06 19.73
C THR A 38 -27.02 6.59 18.64
N SER A 39 -27.48 5.71 17.75
CA SER A 39 -26.72 5.20 16.62
C SER A 39 -26.24 6.35 15.74
N LYS A 40 -24.99 6.78 15.95
CA LYS A 40 -24.19 7.38 14.89
C LYS A 40 -24.24 6.36 13.76
N VAL A 41 -24.87 6.72 12.63
CA VAL A 41 -24.65 6.03 11.37
C VAL A 41 -23.13 6.02 11.20
N SER A 42 -22.53 4.85 11.38
CA SER A 42 -21.10 4.74 11.26
C SER A 42 -20.82 4.96 9.77
N ASN A 43 -19.99 5.96 9.44
CA ASN A 43 -19.49 6.18 8.08
C ASN A 43 -18.48 5.07 7.70
N MET A 44 -18.83 3.82 8.01
CA MET A 44 -18.11 2.62 7.63
C MET A 44 -18.46 2.31 6.19
N VAL A 45 -17.47 1.86 5.44
CA VAL A 45 -17.71 1.47 4.06
C VAL A 45 -18.31 0.08 4.09
N GLU A 46 -19.52 -0.04 3.57
CA GLU A 46 -20.19 -1.32 3.42
C GLU A 46 -19.65 -2.06 2.20
N TRP A 47 -19.37 -3.35 2.35
CA TRP A 47 -18.90 -4.21 1.28
C TRP A 47 -19.90 -5.32 1.01
N THR A 48 -20.34 -5.43 -0.24
CA THR A 48 -21.14 -6.57 -0.70
C THR A 48 -20.30 -7.84 -0.72
N GLU A 49 -20.96 -9.00 -0.70
CA GLU A 49 -20.30 -10.29 -0.83
C GLU A 49 -19.52 -10.39 -2.16
N PHE A 50 -20.11 -9.89 -3.25
CA PHE A 50 -19.45 -9.82 -4.56
C PHE A 50 -18.16 -9.00 -4.52
N GLU A 51 -18.18 -7.81 -3.92
CA GLU A 51 -16.98 -6.96 -3.81
C GLU A 51 -15.88 -7.65 -3.02
N ARG A 52 -16.21 -8.26 -1.86
CA ARG A 52 -15.24 -9.00 -1.04
C ARG A 52 -14.62 -10.15 -1.79
N ALA A 53 -15.45 -11.00 -2.40
CA ALA A 53 -14.99 -12.15 -3.17
C ALA A 53 -14.10 -11.71 -4.34
N THR A 54 -14.50 -10.66 -5.07
CA THR A 54 -13.73 -10.11 -6.20
C THR A 54 -12.37 -9.60 -5.76
N ILE A 55 -12.30 -8.83 -4.67
CA ILE A 55 -11.04 -8.28 -4.16
C ILE A 55 -10.14 -9.44 -3.69
N GLN A 56 -10.68 -10.40 -2.94
CA GLN A 56 -9.91 -11.57 -2.50
C GLN A 56 -9.39 -12.39 -3.70
N ASP A 57 -10.21 -12.60 -4.72
CA ASP A 57 -9.84 -13.34 -5.93
C ASP A 57 -8.70 -12.65 -6.68
N ILE A 58 -8.81 -11.34 -6.91
CA ILE A 58 -7.76 -10.52 -7.55
C ILE A 58 -6.44 -10.69 -6.80
N PHE A 59 -6.42 -10.47 -5.48
CA PHE A 59 -5.20 -10.55 -4.68
C PHE A 59 -4.65 -11.98 -4.58
N SER A 60 -5.49 -13.01 -4.60
CA SER A 60 -5.05 -14.42 -4.55
C SER A 60 -4.29 -14.88 -5.79
N LYS A 61 -4.55 -14.24 -6.94
CA LYS A 61 -3.96 -14.59 -8.25
C LYS A 61 -2.86 -13.61 -8.68
N MET A 62 -2.69 -12.51 -7.95
CA MET A 62 -1.76 -11.45 -8.32
C MET A 62 -0.31 -11.90 -8.12
N ASP A 63 0.54 -11.64 -9.10
CA ASP A 63 1.99 -11.69 -8.91
C ASP A 63 2.45 -10.34 -8.33
N TYR A 64 2.78 -10.33 -7.04
CA TYR A 64 3.06 -9.10 -6.29
C TYR A 64 4.36 -8.44 -6.74
N GLU A 65 5.34 -9.24 -7.16
CA GLU A 65 6.62 -8.73 -7.63
C GLU A 65 6.43 -8.01 -8.96
N SER A 66 5.80 -8.68 -9.93
CA SER A 66 5.55 -8.12 -11.25
C SER A 66 4.57 -6.95 -11.21
N VAL A 67 3.41 -7.11 -10.57
CA VAL A 67 2.37 -6.06 -10.52
C VAL A 67 2.85 -4.87 -9.71
N GLY A 68 3.50 -5.09 -8.57
CA GLY A 68 4.05 -4.03 -7.74
C GLY A 68 5.14 -3.24 -8.46
N HIS A 69 6.09 -3.94 -9.10
CA HIS A 69 7.12 -3.30 -9.92
C HIS A 69 6.51 -2.46 -11.04
N ASN A 70 5.58 -3.04 -11.82
CA ASN A 70 4.96 -2.36 -12.95
C ASN A 70 4.13 -1.14 -12.52
N ALA A 71 3.41 -1.22 -11.40
CA ALA A 71 2.60 -0.12 -10.89
C ALA A 71 3.48 1.05 -10.41
N LEU A 72 4.55 0.77 -9.65
CA LEU A 72 5.46 1.81 -9.18
C LEU A 72 6.27 2.42 -10.34
N THR A 73 6.79 1.59 -11.25
CA THR A 73 7.47 2.06 -12.47
C THR A 73 6.57 2.98 -13.28
N ARG A 74 5.30 2.60 -13.51
CA ARG A 74 4.32 3.45 -14.20
C ARG A 74 4.11 4.77 -13.48
N CYS A 75 3.97 4.75 -12.15
CA CYS A 75 3.79 5.97 -11.36
C CYS A 75 4.99 6.92 -11.51
N LEU A 76 6.21 6.40 -11.38
CA LEU A 76 7.44 7.19 -11.49
C LEU A 76 7.68 7.75 -12.91
N VAL A 77 7.21 7.06 -13.94
CA VAL A 77 7.32 7.50 -15.35
C VAL A 77 6.24 8.51 -15.70
N VAL A 78 4.97 8.23 -15.37
CA VAL A 78 3.81 9.07 -15.74
C VAL A 78 3.72 10.32 -14.87
N TYR A 79 4.12 10.22 -13.60
CA TYR A 79 4.08 11.30 -12.62
C TYR A 79 5.48 11.57 -12.07
N PRO A 80 6.39 12.15 -12.88
CA PRO A 80 7.82 12.21 -12.56
C PRO A 80 8.15 13.01 -11.29
N TRP A 81 7.27 13.90 -10.84
CA TRP A 81 7.44 14.59 -9.55
C TRP A 81 7.46 13.63 -8.35
N THR A 82 6.86 12.45 -8.47
CA THR A 82 6.87 11.42 -7.42
C THR A 82 8.27 10.83 -7.18
N GLN A 83 9.19 10.95 -8.15
CA GLN A 83 10.57 10.48 -8.01
C GLN A 83 11.31 11.17 -6.86
N ARG A 84 10.88 12.37 -6.43
CA ARG A 84 11.49 13.11 -5.31
C ARG A 84 11.53 12.32 -3.99
N TYR A 85 10.61 11.38 -3.80
CA TYR A 85 10.54 10.53 -2.60
C TYR A 85 11.54 9.37 -2.61
N PHE A 86 12.14 9.08 -3.77
CA PHE A 86 12.96 7.91 -4.01
C PHE A 86 14.42 8.25 -4.33
N GLY A 87 14.94 9.37 -3.82
CA GLY A 87 16.32 9.81 -4.09
C GLY A 87 17.41 8.79 -3.70
N LYS A 88 17.10 7.83 -2.82
CA LYS A 88 18.01 6.73 -2.44
C LYS A 88 18.01 5.55 -3.42
N PHE A 89 17.14 5.55 -4.42
CA PHE A 89 16.99 4.43 -5.37
C PHE A 89 18.02 4.48 -6.51
N GLY A 90 18.87 5.51 -6.55
CA GLY A 90 19.90 5.67 -7.57
C GLY A 90 19.31 6.28 -8.85
N ASN A 91 19.65 5.71 -10.01
CA ASN A 91 19.29 6.29 -11.30
C ASN A 91 17.80 6.09 -11.61
N LEU A 92 17.06 7.21 -11.70
CA LEU A 92 15.65 7.27 -12.13
C LEU A 92 15.45 8.26 -13.30
N TYR A 93 16.52 8.58 -14.05
CA TYR A 93 16.52 9.68 -15.03
C TYR A 93 15.59 9.45 -16.23
N ASN A 94 15.41 8.20 -16.66
CA ASN A 94 14.56 7.86 -17.80
C ASN A 94 13.79 6.56 -17.55
N ALA A 95 12.79 6.28 -18.40
CA ALA A 95 11.90 5.14 -18.22
C ALA A 95 12.63 3.78 -18.18
N ALA A 96 13.67 3.59 -19.00
CA ALA A 96 14.44 2.35 -19.00
C ALA A 96 15.23 2.18 -17.69
N ALA A 97 15.81 3.26 -17.16
CA ALA A 97 16.50 3.24 -15.88
C ALA A 97 15.54 2.94 -14.72
N ILE A 98 14.33 3.52 -14.72
CA ILE A 98 13.29 3.26 -13.71
C ILE A 98 12.82 1.80 -13.78
N ALA A 99 12.49 1.31 -14.98
CA ALA A 99 12.02 -0.07 -15.18
C ALA A 99 13.09 -1.11 -14.86
N GLY A 100 14.36 -0.81 -15.12
CA GLY A 100 15.49 -1.69 -14.77
C GLY A 100 15.93 -1.61 -13.31
N ASN A 101 15.30 -0.78 -12.47
CA ASN A 101 15.79 -0.49 -11.13
C ASN A 101 15.33 -1.55 -10.10
N PRO A 102 16.25 -2.32 -9.49
CA PRO A 102 15.89 -3.37 -8.53
C PRO A 102 15.26 -2.83 -7.25
N LEU A 103 15.56 -1.58 -6.84
CA LEU A 103 14.96 -0.96 -5.67
C LEU A 103 13.52 -0.51 -5.95
N VAL A 104 13.21 -0.10 -7.19
CA VAL A 104 11.83 0.14 -7.63
C VAL A 104 11.04 -1.16 -7.61
N ALA A 105 11.59 -2.27 -8.12
CA ALA A 105 10.95 -3.57 -8.05
C ALA A 105 10.67 -4.01 -6.61
N ALA A 106 11.69 -3.98 -5.75
CA ALA A 106 11.56 -4.37 -4.35
C ALA A 106 10.53 -3.51 -3.59
N HIS A 107 10.54 -2.19 -3.80
CA HIS A 107 9.58 -1.31 -3.13
C HIS A 107 8.16 -1.46 -3.67
N GLY A 108 7.99 -1.73 -4.97
CA GLY A 108 6.71 -2.08 -5.56
C GLY A 108 6.07 -3.28 -4.88
N ALA A 109 6.84 -4.35 -4.62
CA ALA A 109 6.36 -5.50 -3.86
C ALA A 109 5.96 -5.13 -2.41
N VAL A 110 6.73 -4.26 -1.75
CA VAL A 110 6.38 -3.77 -0.40
C VAL A 110 5.04 -3.03 -0.38
N VAL A 111 4.75 -2.21 -1.39
CA VAL A 111 3.46 -1.52 -1.52
C VAL A 111 2.32 -2.52 -1.62
N LEU A 112 2.47 -3.55 -2.48
CA LEU A 112 1.45 -4.58 -2.71
C LEU A 112 1.21 -5.43 -1.46
N HIS A 113 2.25 -5.84 -0.75
CA HIS A 113 2.10 -6.47 0.57
C HIS A 113 1.51 -5.54 1.62
N GLY A 114 1.73 -4.23 1.47
CA GLY A 114 1.02 -3.22 2.26
C GLY A 114 -0.49 -3.31 2.11
N LEU A 115 -1.00 -3.63 0.90
CA LEU A 115 -2.43 -3.77 0.59
C LEU A 115 -3.05 -5.05 1.18
N ASP A 116 -2.27 -6.11 1.43
CA ASP A 116 -2.76 -7.34 2.08
C ASP A 116 -3.44 -7.05 3.42
N LYS A 117 -2.94 -6.05 4.14
CA LYS A 117 -3.51 -5.64 5.42
C LYS A 117 -4.96 -5.15 5.24
N ALA A 118 -5.24 -4.42 4.17
CA ALA A 118 -6.59 -3.96 3.87
C ALA A 118 -7.49 -5.11 3.44
N VAL A 119 -7.01 -6.01 2.58
CA VAL A 119 -7.75 -7.18 2.10
C VAL A 119 -8.18 -8.07 3.28
N LYS A 120 -7.30 -8.24 4.27
CA LYS A 120 -7.58 -9.02 5.49
C LYS A 120 -8.48 -8.29 6.50
N ASN A 121 -8.61 -6.96 6.39
CA ASN A 121 -9.32 -6.11 7.35
C ASN A 121 -10.25 -5.11 6.64
N MET A 122 -11.04 -5.57 5.66
CA MET A 122 -11.83 -4.70 4.78
C MET A 122 -12.79 -3.76 5.53
N ASP A 123 -13.32 -4.19 6.68
CA ASP A 123 -14.23 -3.40 7.51
C ASP A 123 -13.52 -2.39 8.41
N ASN A 124 -12.19 -2.50 8.56
CA ASN A 124 -11.40 -1.69 9.49
C ASN A 124 -10.18 -1.02 8.83
N ILE A 125 -10.19 -0.86 7.51
CA ILE A 125 -9.08 -0.29 6.71
C ILE A 125 -8.56 1.03 7.30
N LYS A 126 -9.46 1.90 7.79
CA LYS A 126 -9.11 3.20 8.39
C LYS A 126 -8.17 3.06 9.59
N ALA A 127 -8.49 2.17 10.53
CA ALA A 127 -7.65 1.95 11.70
C ALA A 127 -6.37 1.19 11.32
N THR A 128 -6.48 0.22 10.42
CA THR A 128 -5.34 -0.59 9.93
C THR A 128 -4.22 0.27 9.33
N TYR A 129 -4.54 1.38 8.68
CA TYR A 129 -3.55 2.28 8.06
C TYR A 129 -3.21 3.53 8.86
N ALA A 130 -3.69 3.69 10.10
CA ALA A 130 -3.45 4.90 10.89
C ALA A 130 -1.95 5.21 11.05
N GLU A 131 -1.15 4.22 11.47
CA GLU A 131 0.31 4.39 11.61
C GLU A 131 1.00 4.64 10.27
N LEU A 132 0.53 4.00 9.19
CA LEU A 132 1.11 4.18 7.86
C LEU A 132 0.79 5.57 7.30
N SER A 133 -0.39 6.11 7.61
CA SER A 133 -0.79 7.48 7.28
C SER A 133 0.12 8.50 7.98
N VAL A 134 0.37 8.33 9.29
CA VAL A 134 1.33 9.16 10.04
C VAL A 134 2.73 9.08 9.43
N LEU A 135 3.21 7.87 9.09
CA LEU A 135 4.52 7.70 8.45
C LEU A 135 4.64 8.52 7.15
N HIS A 136 3.63 8.42 6.27
CA HIS A 136 3.66 9.12 4.99
C HIS A 136 3.51 10.64 5.13
N SER A 137 2.73 11.10 6.11
CA SER A 137 2.52 12.50 6.42
C SER A 137 3.76 13.14 7.10
N GLU A 138 4.14 12.63 8.27
CA GLU A 138 5.07 13.31 9.18
C GLU A 138 6.55 12.99 8.92
N LYS A 139 6.86 11.85 8.32
CA LYS A 139 8.26 11.44 8.08
C LYS A 139 8.65 11.47 6.62
N LEU A 140 7.78 10.99 5.75
CA LEU A 140 8.06 10.94 4.31
C LEU A 140 7.61 12.19 3.57
N HIS A 141 6.71 12.98 4.17
CA HIS A 141 6.13 14.19 3.59
C HIS A 141 5.59 13.96 2.16
N VAL A 142 4.95 12.80 1.97
CA VAL A 142 4.32 12.43 0.69
C VAL A 142 3.06 13.25 0.54
N ASP A 143 2.94 14.04 -0.52
CA ASP A 143 1.71 14.79 -0.79
C ASP A 143 0.54 13.79 -0.96
N PRO A 144 -0.56 13.97 -0.20
CA PRO A 144 -1.65 13.01 -0.12
C PRO A 144 -2.35 12.74 -1.45
N ASP A 145 -2.25 13.64 -2.44
CA ASP A 145 -2.87 13.43 -3.74
C ASP A 145 -2.13 12.35 -4.56
N ASN A 146 -0.86 12.07 -4.25
CA ASN A 146 -0.08 11.03 -4.93
C ASN A 146 -0.59 9.61 -4.63
N PHE A 147 -1.31 9.38 -3.53
CA PHE A 147 -1.92 8.06 -3.27
C PHE A 147 -2.93 7.68 -4.34
N ARG A 148 -3.70 8.65 -4.83
CA ARG A 148 -4.67 8.42 -5.92
C ARG A 148 -3.95 8.08 -7.23
N LEU A 149 -2.83 8.75 -7.51
CA LEU A 149 -2.03 8.50 -8.71
C LEU A 149 -1.48 7.07 -8.75
N LEU A 150 -0.96 6.58 -7.62
CA LEU A 150 -0.49 5.20 -7.50
C LEU A 150 -1.65 4.19 -7.60
N ALA A 151 -2.80 4.49 -7.00
CA ALA A 151 -4.01 3.67 -7.13
C ALA A 151 -4.49 3.55 -8.58
N ASP A 152 -4.48 4.65 -9.34
CA ASP A 152 -4.83 4.65 -10.76
C ASP A 152 -3.82 3.82 -11.58
N CYS A 153 -2.52 3.95 -11.29
CA CYS A 153 -1.48 3.14 -11.94
C CYS A 153 -1.66 1.64 -11.65
N LEU A 154 -1.96 1.28 -10.41
CA LEU A 154 -2.24 -0.11 -10.02
C LEU A 154 -3.48 -0.65 -10.73
N THR A 155 -4.55 0.15 -10.81
CA THR A 155 -5.76 -0.22 -11.56
C THR A 155 -5.44 -0.55 -13.02
N ILE A 156 -4.63 0.27 -13.68
CA ILE A 156 -4.22 0.03 -15.07
C ILE A 156 -3.41 -1.27 -15.21
N VAL A 157 -2.48 -1.53 -14.27
CA VAL A 157 -1.66 -2.75 -14.32
C VAL A 157 -2.52 -3.99 -14.09
N VAL A 158 -3.38 -3.99 -13.07
CA VAL A 158 -4.31 -5.10 -12.80
C VAL A 158 -5.23 -5.33 -14.00
N ALA A 159 -5.78 -4.28 -14.61
CA ALA A 159 -6.57 -4.39 -15.83
C ALA A 159 -5.79 -5.05 -16.98
N SER A 160 -4.51 -4.70 -17.16
CA SER A 160 -3.67 -5.31 -18.19
C SER A 160 -3.36 -6.79 -17.92
N THR A 161 -3.32 -7.20 -16.65
CA THR A 161 -3.10 -8.60 -16.26
C THR A 161 -4.36 -9.44 -16.42
N LEU A 162 -5.53 -8.91 -16.08
CA LEU A 162 -6.81 -9.64 -16.16
C LEU A 162 -7.41 -9.62 -17.57
N GLY A 163 -7.05 -8.65 -18.43
CA GLY A 163 -7.57 -8.52 -19.78
C GLY A 163 -9.10 -8.40 -19.78
N SER A 164 -9.78 -9.26 -20.56
CA SER A 164 -11.26 -9.28 -20.63
C SER A 164 -11.94 -9.67 -19.31
N GLY A 165 -11.19 -10.22 -18.35
CA GLY A 165 -11.70 -10.52 -17.01
C GLY A 165 -11.86 -9.26 -16.13
N PHE A 166 -11.28 -8.13 -16.52
CA PHE A 166 -11.46 -6.85 -15.81
C PHE A 166 -12.75 -6.16 -16.28
N THR A 167 -13.90 -6.75 -15.95
CA THR A 167 -15.22 -6.20 -16.29
C THR A 167 -15.52 -4.90 -15.55
N ALA A 168 -16.59 -4.22 -15.93
CA ALA A 168 -16.99 -2.96 -15.28
C ALA A 168 -17.27 -3.15 -13.77
N GLU A 169 -17.90 -4.26 -13.39
CA GLU A 169 -18.20 -4.60 -11.99
C GLU A 169 -16.93 -4.91 -11.20
N VAL A 170 -15.98 -5.66 -11.81
CA VAL A 170 -14.68 -5.96 -11.22
C VAL A 170 -13.87 -4.69 -11.02
N GLN A 171 -13.84 -3.81 -12.02
CA GLN A 171 -13.21 -2.50 -11.93
C GLN A 171 -13.85 -1.66 -10.82
N ALA A 172 -15.17 -1.59 -10.74
CA ALA A 172 -15.86 -0.80 -9.72
C ALA A 172 -15.52 -1.29 -8.30
N ALA A 173 -15.52 -2.61 -8.07
CA ALA A 173 -15.13 -3.19 -6.79
C ALA A 173 -13.67 -2.86 -6.43
N PHE A 174 -12.76 -3.02 -7.38
CA PHE A 174 -11.33 -2.76 -7.16
C PHE A 174 -11.03 -1.26 -6.95
N GLN A 175 -11.66 -0.37 -7.71
CA GLN A 175 -11.51 1.07 -7.53
C GLN A 175 -12.13 1.55 -6.21
N LYS A 176 -13.26 0.97 -5.79
CA LYS A 176 -13.82 1.23 -4.46
C LYS A 176 -12.82 0.83 -3.38
N PHE A 177 -12.24 -0.37 -3.46
CA PHE A 177 -11.17 -0.81 -2.54
C PHE A 177 -10.02 0.18 -2.44
N LEU A 178 -9.45 0.58 -3.57
CA LEU A 178 -8.35 1.55 -3.57
C LEU A 178 -8.79 2.94 -3.08
N ALA A 179 -10.02 3.37 -3.35
CA ALA A 179 -10.56 4.62 -2.82
C ALA A 179 -10.63 4.60 -1.28
N VAL A 180 -11.03 3.48 -0.68
CA VAL A 180 -11.05 3.34 0.78
C VAL A 180 -9.64 3.33 1.37
N VAL A 181 -8.70 2.62 0.74
CA VAL A 181 -7.29 2.59 1.17
C VAL A 181 -6.66 3.99 1.08
N THR A 182 -6.85 4.69 -0.04
CA THR A 182 -6.33 6.05 -0.21
C THR A 182 -6.96 7.02 0.78
N ALA A 183 -8.27 6.94 1.04
CA ALA A 183 -8.91 7.74 2.08
C ALA A 183 -8.36 7.46 3.49
N ALA A 184 -8.03 6.21 3.81
CA ALA A 184 -7.39 5.84 5.07
C ALA A 184 -5.96 6.39 5.18
N LEU A 185 -5.16 6.29 4.12
CA LEU A 185 -3.79 6.82 4.07
C LEU A 185 -3.73 8.35 4.16
N ARG A 186 -4.77 9.05 3.70
CA ARG A 186 -4.87 10.52 3.79
C ARG A 186 -5.37 11.01 5.15
N LYS A 187 -5.82 10.12 6.04
CA LYS A 187 -6.59 10.53 7.22
C LYS A 187 -5.81 11.32 8.27
N GLN A 188 -4.51 11.05 8.42
CA GLN A 188 -3.63 11.69 9.42
C GLN A 188 -2.81 12.85 8.82
N TYR A 189 -3.24 13.39 7.69
CA TYR A 189 -2.65 14.59 7.10
C TYR A 189 -3.27 15.84 7.74
N HIS A 190 -2.46 16.90 7.85
CA HIS A 190 -2.83 18.18 8.46
C HIS A 190 -2.97 19.28 7.41
#